data_AF-K7ESQ7-F1
#
_entry.id   AF-K7ESQ7-F1
#
_cell.length_a   1.000
_cell.length_b   1.000
_cell.length_c   1.000
_cell.angle_alpha   90.00
_cell.angle_beta   90.00
_cell.angle_gamma   90.00
#
_symmetry.space_group_name_H-M   'P 1'
#
loop_
_entity.id
_entity.type
_entity.pdbx_description
1 polymer ?
#
loop_
_entity_poly.entity_id
_entity_poly.type
_entity_poly.pdbx_seq_one_letter_code
_entity_poly.pdbx_strand_id
1 'polypeptide(L)'
;MRISPSERCRVQEGRRKRPSSMLTSSPTSANAQAHFLKLKVSIGKGPQNRAGAIVAWVAKMSFPKYKPSRLSPLPETLDPAEYNISPETRRAQAERLAIRAQLKREYLLQYNDPNRRGLIENPALLRWAYARTTNVYPNFRPTPKNSLMGALYGFGPLIFIYYIIKTERDRKEKLIQEGKLDRTFQLSY
;
A
#
# COMPACT_ATOMS: atom_id res chain seq x y z
N MET A 1 4.77 31.48 -41.12
CA MET A 1 3.56 30.65 -41.26
C MET A 1 3.01 30.35 -39.87
N ARG A 2 1.74 30.67 -39.65
CA ARG A 2 0.99 30.48 -38.39
C ARG A 2 0.73 29.00 -38.14
N ILE A 3 0.65 28.59 -36.87
CA ILE A 3 -0.51 27.93 -36.22
C ILE A 3 -0.05 27.39 -34.84
N SER A 4 -0.66 27.92 -33.78
CA SER A 4 -0.71 27.32 -32.44
C SER A 4 -1.80 26.24 -32.39
N PRO A 5 -1.68 25.25 -31.49
CA PRO A 5 -2.86 24.57 -30.96
C PRO A 5 -2.90 24.67 -29.42
N SER A 6 -3.65 25.67 -28.96
CA SER A 6 -4.37 25.63 -27.69
C SER A 6 -5.73 24.95 -27.92
N GLU A 7 -5.85 23.68 -27.58
CA GLU A 7 -7.11 22.93 -27.57
C GLU A 7 -7.00 21.79 -26.55
N ARG A 8 -8.00 21.44 -25.74
CA ARG A 8 -9.29 22.04 -25.43
C ARG A 8 -9.81 21.24 -24.23
N CYS A 9 -9.63 21.77 -23.03
CA CYS A 9 -10.18 21.21 -21.80
C CYS A 9 -11.64 21.69 -21.70
N ARG A 10 -12.64 20.83 -21.93
CA ARG A 10 -14.05 21.02 -21.54
C ARG A 10 -14.88 19.78 -21.88
N VAL A 11 -15.99 19.61 -21.13
CA VAL A 11 -17.08 18.59 -21.20
C VAL A 11 -16.97 17.61 -20.01
N GLN A 12 -17.88 17.52 -19.04
CA GLN A 12 -19.23 18.09 -18.91
C GLN A 12 -19.69 18.12 -17.43
N GLU A 13 -20.38 19.20 -17.05
CA GLU A 13 -21.01 19.43 -15.74
C GLU A 13 -22.53 19.19 -15.89
N GLY A 14 -23.04 18.12 -15.26
CA GLY A 14 -24.43 17.69 -15.36
C GLY A 14 -25.32 18.22 -14.24
N ARG A 15 -25.85 19.44 -14.43
CA ARG A 15 -26.95 20.03 -13.64
C ARG A 15 -28.26 19.30 -13.95
N ARG A 16 -28.96 18.73 -12.95
CA ARG A 16 -30.41 18.44 -13.05
C ARG A 16 -31.20 19.17 -11.96
N LYS A 17 -32.19 19.91 -12.47
CA LYS A 17 -33.11 20.84 -11.81
C LYS A 17 -34.12 20.09 -10.92
N ARG A 18 -34.54 20.77 -9.84
CA ARG A 18 -35.79 20.49 -9.10
C ARG A 18 -37.00 20.70 -10.01
N PRO A 19 -38.17 20.22 -9.56
CA PRO A 19 -39.35 21.08 -9.61
C PRO A 19 -40.04 21.21 -8.26
N SER A 20 -40.63 22.40 -8.10
CA SER A 20 -41.40 22.94 -7.00
C SER A 20 -42.86 22.51 -7.04
N SER A 21 -43.52 22.45 -5.87
CA SER A 21 -44.90 22.94 -5.61
C SER A 21 -45.28 22.52 -4.18
N MET A 22 -45.39 23.44 -3.20
CA MET A 22 -46.49 24.37 -2.93
C MET A 22 -47.66 23.75 -2.15
N LEU A 23 -48.11 24.55 -1.16
CA LEU A 23 -49.44 24.63 -0.54
C LEU A 23 -49.71 23.87 0.77
N THR A 24 -49.64 24.66 1.84
CA THR A 24 -50.72 24.91 2.82
C THR A 24 -51.50 23.73 3.39
N SER A 25 -51.42 23.55 4.71
CA SER A 25 -52.55 23.81 5.62
C SER A 25 -52.16 23.39 7.04
N SER A 26 -52.19 24.34 7.98
CA SER A 26 -52.51 24.01 9.36
C SER A 26 -54.00 23.69 9.44
N PRO A 27 -54.38 22.67 10.22
CA PRO A 27 -55.49 22.88 11.13
C PRO A 27 -55.09 22.46 12.54
N THR A 28 -55.17 23.48 13.39
CA THR A 28 -55.52 23.43 14.80
C THR A 28 -56.65 22.44 15.07
N SER A 29 -56.70 22.03 16.33
CA SER A 29 -57.93 21.77 17.08
C SER A 29 -58.48 20.33 17.05
N ALA A 30 -58.44 19.75 18.24
CA ALA A 30 -59.57 19.04 18.84
C ALA A 30 -59.83 17.56 18.49
N ASN A 31 -58.81 16.77 18.09
CA ASN A 31 -59.02 15.31 18.09
C ASN A 31 -57.83 14.40 18.46
N ALA A 32 -56.71 14.96 18.92
CA ALA A 32 -55.55 14.17 19.35
C ALA A 32 -55.47 13.90 20.86
N GLN A 33 -56.45 14.36 21.65
CA GLN A 33 -56.46 14.15 23.10
C GLN A 33 -57.11 12.82 23.52
N ALA A 34 -57.84 12.14 22.63
CA ALA A 34 -58.48 10.85 22.94
C ALA A 34 -57.63 9.61 22.60
N HIS A 35 -56.49 9.78 21.91
CA HIS A 35 -55.51 8.70 21.71
C HIS A 35 -54.37 8.71 22.76
N PHE A 36 -54.30 9.76 23.59
CA PHE A 36 -53.21 9.96 24.54
C PHE A 36 -53.37 9.21 25.88
N LEU A 37 -54.50 8.53 26.10
CA LEU A 37 -54.76 7.76 27.33
C LEU A 37 -54.96 6.25 27.12
N LYS A 38 -54.99 5.78 25.86
CA LYS A 38 -55.01 4.33 25.54
C LYS A 38 -53.65 3.75 25.13
N LEU A 39 -52.61 4.59 25.13
CA LEU A 39 -51.21 4.18 24.92
C LEU A 39 -50.34 4.27 26.18
N LYS A 40 -50.90 4.67 27.32
CA LYS A 40 -50.18 4.75 28.61
C LYS A 40 -50.24 3.48 29.47
N VAL A 41 -50.98 2.44 29.03
CA VAL A 41 -51.15 1.18 29.78
C VAL A 41 -50.33 0.02 29.20
N SER A 42 -49.60 0.23 28.10
CA SER A 42 -48.61 -0.73 27.59
C SER A 42 -47.17 -0.26 27.80
N ILE A 43 -46.92 0.42 28.92
CA ILE A 43 -45.56 0.67 29.44
C ILE A 43 -45.32 -0.40 30.51
N GLY A 44 -45.14 -1.63 30.07
CA GLY A 44 -44.89 -2.78 30.92
C GLY A 44 -44.31 -3.91 30.09
N LYS A 45 -42.98 -4.07 30.17
CA LYS A 45 -42.16 -5.11 29.54
C LYS A 45 -41.92 -4.97 28.02
N GLY A 46 -41.12 -3.98 27.63
CA GLY A 46 -40.34 -4.05 26.40
C GLY A 46 -39.00 -4.74 26.68
N PRO A 47 -38.50 -5.66 25.82
CA PRO A 47 -37.30 -6.44 26.12
C PRO A 47 -36.07 -5.51 26.17
N GLN A 48 -35.33 -5.53 27.28
CA GLN A 48 -34.01 -4.89 27.46
C GLN A 48 -33.00 -5.23 26.33
N ASN A 49 -33.31 -6.22 25.49
CA ASN A 49 -32.45 -6.77 24.44
C ASN A 49 -32.38 -5.91 23.15
N ARG A 50 -33.20 -4.85 23.02
CA ARG A 50 -33.18 -3.99 21.81
C ARG A 50 -31.93 -3.10 21.72
N ALA A 51 -31.39 -2.65 22.84
CA ALA A 51 -30.13 -1.90 22.85
C ALA A 51 -28.97 -2.78 22.36
N GLY A 52 -28.89 -4.04 22.81
CA GLY A 52 -27.90 -5.01 22.34
C GLY A 52 -28.07 -5.38 20.86
N ALA A 53 -29.31 -5.54 20.40
CA ALA A 53 -29.58 -5.84 18.98
C ALA A 53 -29.26 -4.67 18.05
N ILE A 54 -29.53 -3.42 18.45
CA ILE A 54 -29.20 -2.23 17.65
C ILE A 54 -27.68 -2.01 17.62
N VAL A 55 -26.98 -2.17 18.74
CA VAL A 55 -25.51 -2.04 18.79
C VAL A 55 -24.83 -3.14 17.96
N ALA A 56 -25.33 -4.38 18.03
CA ALA A 56 -24.84 -5.47 17.20
C ALA A 56 -25.13 -5.28 15.70
N TRP A 57 -26.27 -4.67 15.35
CA TRP A 57 -26.63 -4.36 13.96
C TRP A 57 -25.79 -3.21 13.39
N VAL A 58 -25.51 -2.17 14.18
CA VAL A 58 -24.61 -1.06 13.80
C VAL A 58 -23.16 -1.52 13.66
N ALA A 59 -22.66 -2.36 14.58
CA ALA A 59 -21.33 -2.96 14.47
C ALA A 59 -21.18 -3.85 13.23
N LYS A 60 -22.28 -4.43 12.74
CA LYS A 60 -22.31 -5.24 11.50
C LYS A 60 -22.38 -4.41 10.22
N MET A 61 -22.68 -3.11 10.31
CA MET A 61 -22.72 -2.18 9.16
C MET A 61 -21.47 -1.30 9.03
N SER A 62 -20.53 -1.37 9.96
CA SER A 62 -19.23 -0.70 9.80
C SER A 62 -18.36 -1.44 8.80
N PHE A 63 -17.79 -0.71 7.83
CA PHE A 63 -16.81 -1.28 6.91
C PHE A 63 -15.61 -1.85 7.68
N PRO A 64 -15.06 -3.00 7.26
CA PRO A 64 -13.90 -3.59 7.93
C PRO A 64 -12.69 -2.65 7.84
N LYS A 65 -12.00 -2.45 8.98
CA LYS A 65 -10.81 -1.60 9.04
C LYS A 65 -9.65 -2.24 8.28
N TYR A 66 -8.99 -1.46 7.42
CA TYR A 66 -7.81 -1.90 6.68
C TYR A 66 -6.66 -2.26 7.64
N LYS A 67 -5.98 -3.38 7.38
CA LYS A 67 -4.83 -3.86 8.14
C LYS A 67 -3.57 -3.76 7.26
N PRO A 68 -2.66 -2.82 7.52
CA PRO A 68 -1.44 -2.69 6.73
C PRO A 68 -0.51 -3.89 6.95
N SER A 69 0.24 -4.25 5.91
CA SER A 69 1.30 -5.25 5.96
C SER A 69 2.59 -4.69 5.33
N ARG A 70 3.72 -5.37 5.52
CA ARG A 70 5.01 -4.91 4.98
C ARG A 70 5.02 -4.74 3.46
N LEU A 71 4.24 -5.55 2.76
CA LEU A 71 4.11 -5.51 1.30
C LEU A 71 2.88 -4.73 0.83
N SER A 72 1.97 -4.37 1.75
CA SER A 72 0.74 -3.63 1.48
C SER A 72 0.61 -2.48 2.48
N PRO A 73 1.26 -1.33 2.22
CA PRO A 73 1.23 -0.20 3.13
C PRO A 73 -0.20 0.37 3.30
N LEU A 74 -0.39 1.20 4.33
CA LEU A 74 -1.64 1.93 4.54
C LEU A 74 -1.81 2.95 3.40
N PRO A 75 -2.96 3.02 2.71
CA PRO A 75 -3.21 4.09 1.76
C PRO A 75 -3.24 5.44 2.48
N GLU A 76 -2.72 6.47 1.83
CA GLU A 76 -2.56 7.83 2.36
C GLU A 76 -3.87 8.41 2.90
N THR A 77 -5.00 8.15 2.23
CA THR A 77 -6.33 8.63 2.65
C THR A 77 -6.86 8.01 3.94
N LEU A 78 -6.36 6.83 4.33
CA LEU A 78 -6.71 6.15 5.58
C LEU A 78 -5.71 6.45 6.71
N ASP A 79 -4.59 7.10 6.40
CA ASP A 79 -3.63 7.52 7.41
C ASP A 79 -4.22 8.67 8.24
N PRO A 80 -4.45 8.50 9.55
CA PRO A 80 -4.93 9.60 10.39
C PRO A 80 -3.94 10.77 10.41
N ALA A 81 -2.66 10.54 10.13
CA ALA A 81 -1.65 11.59 10.10
C ALA A 81 -1.85 12.60 8.96
N GLU A 82 -2.49 12.20 7.87
CA GLU A 82 -2.70 13.06 6.69
C GLU A 82 -3.61 14.25 7.01
N TYR A 83 -4.58 14.05 7.89
CA TYR A 83 -5.54 15.10 8.28
C TYR A 83 -5.06 15.97 9.44
N ASN A 84 -3.82 15.79 9.92
CA ASN A 84 -3.27 16.62 11.00
C ASN A 84 -2.86 18.00 10.49
N ILE A 85 -3.54 19.06 10.96
CA ILE A 85 -3.36 20.44 10.49
C ILE A 85 -2.39 21.22 11.41
N SER A 86 -1.38 20.57 11.98
CA SER A 86 -0.45 21.23 12.89
C SER A 86 0.47 22.24 12.16
N PRO A 87 0.88 23.34 12.80
CA PRO A 87 1.74 24.33 12.15
C PRO A 87 3.13 23.76 11.79
N GLU A 88 3.62 22.80 12.56
CA GLU A 88 4.91 22.13 12.33
C GLU A 88 4.90 21.24 11.06
N THR A 89 3.81 20.51 10.81
CA THR A 89 3.67 19.66 9.61
C THR A 89 3.56 20.52 8.35
N ARG A 90 2.87 21.65 8.42
CA ARG A 90 2.83 22.65 7.33
C ARG A 90 4.22 23.22 7.02
N ARG A 91 5.02 23.54 8.04
CA ARG A 91 6.42 24.00 7.85
C ARG A 91 7.26 22.92 7.18
N ALA A 92 7.22 21.69 7.69
CA ALA A 92 7.94 20.57 7.10
C ALA A 92 7.50 20.26 5.65
N GLN A 93 6.19 20.37 5.35
CA GLN A 93 5.69 20.24 3.98
C GLN A 93 6.21 21.37 3.08
N ALA A 94 6.17 22.62 3.53
CA ALA A 94 6.67 23.77 2.79
C ALA A 94 8.18 23.65 2.51
N GLU A 95 8.98 23.21 3.49
CA GLU A 95 10.41 22.96 3.35
C GLU A 95 10.68 21.84 2.32
N ARG A 96 9.98 20.70 2.42
CA ARG A 96 10.07 19.60 1.45
C ARG A 96 9.70 20.05 0.04
N LEU A 97 8.65 20.85 -0.10
CA LEU A 97 8.19 21.39 -1.38
C LEU A 97 9.19 22.41 -1.94
N ALA A 98 9.79 23.26 -1.11
CA ALA A 98 10.82 24.20 -1.52
C ALA A 98 12.04 23.47 -2.08
N ILE A 99 12.53 22.44 -1.38
CA ILE A 99 13.63 21.58 -1.86
C ILE A 99 13.25 20.90 -3.19
N ARG A 100 12.05 20.32 -3.28
CA ARG A 100 11.56 19.67 -4.50
C ARG A 100 11.50 20.66 -5.67
N ALA A 101 11.00 21.87 -5.44
CA ALA A 101 10.90 22.91 -6.46
C ALA A 101 12.28 23.38 -6.93
N GLN A 102 13.22 23.57 -6.01
CA GLN A 102 14.60 23.92 -6.33
C GLN A 102 15.26 22.85 -7.22
N LEU A 103 15.23 21.58 -6.80
CA LEU A 103 15.83 20.48 -7.56
C LEU A 103 15.18 20.32 -8.94
N LYS A 104 13.86 20.49 -9.04
CA LYS A 104 13.14 20.46 -10.32
C LYS A 104 13.58 21.61 -11.23
N ARG A 105 13.75 22.82 -10.68
CA ARG A 105 14.24 23.98 -11.44
C ARG A 105 15.64 23.74 -11.99
N GLU A 106 16.57 23.26 -11.16
CA GLU A 106 17.95 22.95 -11.57
C GLU A 106 17.97 21.93 -12.72
N TYR A 107 17.19 20.86 -12.61
CA TYR A 107 17.05 19.86 -13.66
C TYR A 107 16.46 20.46 -14.96
N LEU A 108 15.40 21.27 -14.87
CA LEU A 108 14.75 21.85 -16.03
C LEU A 108 15.63 22.86 -16.77
N LEU A 109 16.42 23.66 -16.06
CA LEU A 109 17.41 24.56 -16.68
C LEU A 109 18.43 23.77 -17.51
N GLN A 110 18.90 22.67 -16.94
CA GLN A 110 19.85 21.75 -17.55
C GLN A 110 19.26 20.94 -18.72
N TYR A 111 17.97 20.65 -18.70
CA TYR A 111 17.27 19.88 -19.72
C TYR A 111 16.87 20.74 -20.92
N ASN A 112 16.48 22.00 -20.68
CA ASN A 112 16.01 22.90 -21.72
C ASN A 112 17.13 23.67 -22.44
N ASP A 113 18.40 23.47 -22.07
CA ASP A 113 19.54 24.12 -22.72
C ASP A 113 19.78 23.54 -24.13
N PRO A 114 19.61 24.33 -25.22
CA PRO A 114 19.78 23.84 -26.59
C PRO A 114 21.23 23.48 -26.94
N ASN A 115 22.21 23.98 -26.19
CA ASN A 115 23.62 23.74 -26.46
C ASN A 115 24.11 22.42 -25.84
N ARG A 116 23.34 21.82 -24.94
CA ARG A 116 23.73 20.60 -24.25
C ARG A 116 23.56 19.37 -25.16
N ARG A 117 24.65 18.61 -25.32
CA ARG A 117 24.67 17.33 -26.07
C ARG A 117 25.25 16.22 -25.18
N GLY A 118 24.47 15.71 -24.23
CA GLY A 118 24.93 14.65 -23.33
C GLY A 118 23.95 14.28 -22.22
N LEU A 119 24.28 13.25 -21.44
CA LEU A 119 23.48 12.77 -20.31
C LEU A 119 23.44 13.80 -19.17
N ILE A 120 22.31 13.85 -18.46
CA ILE A 120 22.17 14.63 -17.23
C ILE A 120 22.59 13.78 -16.05
N GLU A 121 23.72 14.13 -15.43
CA GLU A 121 24.19 13.46 -14.24
C GLU A 121 23.28 13.78 -13.05
N ASN A 122 22.74 12.72 -12.43
CA ASN A 122 21.94 12.85 -11.22
C ASN A 122 22.81 12.47 -10.01
N PRO A 123 23.19 13.45 -9.16
CA PRO A 123 24.04 13.17 -8.00
C PRO A 123 23.35 12.29 -6.96
N ALA A 124 22.01 12.22 -6.93
CA ALA A 124 21.29 11.30 -6.07
C ALA A 124 21.47 9.84 -6.52
N LEU A 125 21.46 9.60 -7.84
CA LEU A 125 21.68 8.28 -8.41
C LEU A 125 23.13 7.82 -8.19
N LEU A 126 24.11 8.70 -8.39
CA LEU A 126 25.52 8.40 -8.14
C LEU A 126 25.77 8.05 -6.67
N ARG A 127 25.19 8.83 -5.75
CA ARG A 127 25.28 8.54 -4.30
C ARG A 127 24.59 7.24 -3.92
N TRP A 128 23.44 6.94 -4.52
CA TRP A 128 22.75 5.66 -4.31
C TRP A 128 23.59 4.48 -4.80
N ALA A 129 24.16 4.58 -6.01
CA ALA A 129 25.03 3.55 -6.57
C ALA A 129 26.26 3.35 -5.67
N TYR A 130 26.95 4.45 -5.30
CA TYR A 130 28.10 4.42 -4.39
C TYR A 130 27.79 3.75 -3.05
N ALA A 131 26.61 4.06 -2.47
CA ALA A 131 26.18 3.46 -1.22
C ALA A 131 26.00 1.93 -1.31
N ARG A 132 25.64 1.42 -2.49
CA ARG A 132 25.40 -0.01 -2.75
C ARG A 132 26.66 -0.77 -3.15
N THR A 133 27.63 -0.11 -3.78
CA THR A 133 28.84 -0.76 -4.29
C THR A 133 30.04 -0.57 -3.37
N THR A 134 30.38 0.68 -3.07
CA THR A 134 31.67 1.03 -2.49
C THR A 134 31.57 1.21 -0.97
N ASN A 135 30.43 1.69 -0.48
CA ASN A 135 30.22 2.00 0.93
C ASN A 135 29.82 0.78 1.80
N VAL A 136 29.81 -0.43 1.24
CA VAL A 136 29.36 -1.65 1.94
C VAL A 136 30.42 -2.14 2.92
N TYR A 137 31.65 -2.36 2.46
CA TYR A 137 32.73 -2.91 3.29
C TYR A 137 33.24 -1.93 4.36
N PRO A 138 33.41 -0.63 4.09
CA PRO A 138 33.86 0.32 5.12
C PRO A 138 32.94 0.42 6.35
N ASN A 139 31.64 0.21 6.17
CA ASN A 139 30.65 0.23 7.26
C ASN A 139 30.35 -1.17 7.84
N PHE A 140 30.98 -2.22 7.30
CA PHE A 140 30.78 -3.57 7.80
C PHE A 140 31.48 -3.76 9.14
N ARG A 141 30.72 -4.24 10.13
CA ARG A 141 31.25 -4.62 11.44
C ARG A 141 31.13 -6.12 11.62
N PRO A 142 32.23 -6.84 11.90
CA PRO A 142 32.18 -8.26 12.20
C PRO A 142 31.54 -8.45 13.58
N THR A 143 30.22 -8.62 13.61
CA THR A 143 29.43 -8.91 14.81
C THR A 143 29.00 -10.38 14.79
N PRO A 144 28.76 -11.02 15.95
CA PRO A 144 28.38 -12.43 16.00
C PRO A 144 27.11 -12.72 15.18
N LYS A 145 26.13 -11.80 15.17
CA LYS A 145 24.92 -11.90 14.34
C LYS A 145 25.24 -11.91 12.84
N ASN A 146 26.10 -10.99 12.39
CA ASN A 146 26.48 -10.89 10.98
C ASN A 146 27.29 -12.11 10.53
N SER A 147 28.22 -12.57 11.38
CA SER A 147 29.01 -13.78 11.11
C SER A 147 28.13 -15.02 11.05
N LEU A 148 27.15 -15.16 11.95
CA LEU A 148 26.20 -16.28 11.93
C LEU A 148 25.32 -16.26 10.66
N MET A 149 24.79 -15.10 10.28
CA MET A 149 24.02 -14.96 9.03
C MET A 149 24.88 -15.28 7.81
N GLY A 150 26.13 -14.79 7.78
CA GLY A 150 27.09 -15.08 6.71
C GLY A 150 27.41 -16.57 6.61
N ALA A 151 27.65 -17.24 7.73
CA ALA A 151 27.92 -18.67 7.75
C ALA A 151 26.70 -19.50 7.32
N LEU A 152 25.51 -19.16 7.83
CA LEU A 152 24.28 -19.86 7.50
C LEU A 152 23.93 -19.72 6.02
N TYR A 153 23.99 -18.51 5.46
CA TYR A 153 23.65 -18.28 4.06
C TYR A 153 24.79 -18.58 3.08
N GLY A 154 26.04 -18.57 3.54
CA GLY A 154 27.21 -18.96 2.74
C GLY A 154 27.39 -20.47 2.67
N PHE A 155 27.48 -21.15 3.81
CA PHE A 155 27.74 -22.59 3.86
C PHE A 155 26.47 -23.44 3.83
N GLY A 156 25.34 -22.93 4.32
CA GLY A 156 24.09 -23.68 4.38
C GLY A 156 23.67 -24.29 3.03
N PRO A 157 23.57 -23.49 1.95
CA PRO A 157 23.22 -24.01 0.63
C PRO A 157 24.25 -25.01 0.08
N LEU A 158 25.55 -24.78 0.34
CA LEU A 158 26.62 -25.67 -0.13
C LEU A 158 26.52 -27.05 0.53
N ILE A 159 26.37 -27.08 1.85
CA ILE A 159 26.20 -28.32 2.62
C ILE A 159 24.91 -29.02 2.20
N PHE A 160 23.82 -28.27 2.02
CA PHE A 160 22.53 -28.81 1.59
C PHE A 160 22.61 -29.48 0.22
N ILE A 161 23.19 -28.82 -0.78
CA ILE A 161 23.36 -29.36 -2.13
C ILE A 161 24.31 -30.56 -2.11
N TYR A 162 25.40 -30.49 -1.32
CA TYR A 162 26.32 -31.60 -1.15
C TYR A 162 25.59 -32.87 -0.69
N TYR A 163 24.75 -32.77 0.35
CA TYR A 163 24.01 -33.92 0.85
C TYR A 163 23.02 -34.48 -0.18
N ILE A 164 22.26 -33.62 -0.88
CA ILE A 164 21.33 -34.08 -1.93
C ILE A 164 22.06 -34.83 -3.04
N ILE A 165 23.14 -34.24 -3.55
CA ILE A 165 23.92 -34.87 -4.62
C ILE A 165 24.56 -36.16 -4.11
N LYS A 166 25.07 -36.16 -2.88
CA LYS A 166 25.73 -37.34 -2.30
C LYS A 166 24.76 -38.50 -2.13
N THR A 167 23.56 -38.27 -1.57
CA THR A 167 22.56 -39.33 -1.39
C THR A 167 22.07 -39.89 -2.71
N GLU A 168 21.81 -39.04 -3.71
CA GLU A 168 21.39 -39.47 -5.04
C GLU A 168 22.50 -40.25 -5.77
N ARG A 169 23.75 -39.80 -5.68
CA ARG A 169 24.89 -40.51 -6.26
C ARG A 169 25.08 -41.88 -5.61
N ASP A 170 25.08 -41.96 -4.29
CA ASP A 170 25.26 -43.22 -3.57
C ASP A 170 24.11 -44.19 -3.85
N ARG A 171 22.88 -43.70 -3.94
CA ARG A 171 21.71 -44.49 -4.33
C ARG A 171 21.84 -45.01 -5.76
N LYS A 172 22.22 -44.14 -6.71
CA LYS A 172 22.41 -44.52 -8.11
C LYS A 172 23.51 -45.57 -8.23
N GLU A 173 24.65 -45.37 -7.57
CA GLU A 173 25.78 -46.32 -7.59
C GLU A 173 25.40 -47.70 -7.03
N LYS A 174 24.65 -47.76 -5.92
CA LYS A 174 24.12 -49.02 -5.39
C LYS A 174 23.19 -49.75 -6.38
N LEU A 175 22.27 -49.03 -7.03
CA LEU A 175 21.35 -49.64 -8.01
C LEU A 175 22.07 -50.17 -9.25
N ILE A 176 23.22 -49.59 -9.62
CA ILE A 176 24.08 -50.12 -10.70
C ILE A 176 24.72 -51.42 -10.26
N GLN A 177 25.31 -51.45 -9.05
CA GLN A 177 26.00 -52.62 -8.53
C GLN A 177 25.06 -53.80 -8.36
N GLU A 178 23.81 -53.55 -7.96
CA GLU A 178 22.77 -54.57 -7.84
C GLU A 178 22.15 -54.97 -9.20
N GLY A 179 22.53 -54.30 -10.30
CA GLY A 179 21.96 -54.55 -11.63
C GLY A 179 20.48 -54.17 -11.77
N LYS A 180 19.93 -53.39 -10.83
CA LYS A 180 18.50 -53.01 -10.80
C LYS A 180 18.19 -51.73 -11.58
N LEU A 181 19.22 -50.98 -11.97
CA LEU A 181 19.05 -49.73 -12.70
C LEU A 181 18.92 -50.00 -14.21
N ASP A 182 17.78 -49.67 -14.81
CA ASP A 182 17.58 -49.78 -16.26
C ASP A 182 18.45 -48.75 -17.00
N ARG A 183 19.30 -49.26 -17.90
CA ARG A 183 20.28 -48.51 -18.71
C ARG A 183 20.31 -48.95 -20.17
N THR A 184 19.30 -49.69 -20.60
CA THR A 184 19.25 -50.35 -21.91
C THR A 184 19.54 -49.42 -23.09
N PHE A 185 19.09 -48.17 -23.05
CA PHE A 185 19.30 -47.17 -24.11
C PHE A 185 20.32 -46.07 -23.74
N GLN A 186 21.03 -46.20 -22.62
CA GLN A 186 21.93 -45.17 -22.10
C GLN A 186 23.35 -45.34 -22.66
N LEU A 187 23.55 -44.93 -23.92
CA LEU A 187 24.79 -45.11 -24.69
C LEU A 187 25.83 -43.98 -24.48
N SER A 188 25.41 -42.86 -23.90
CA SER A 188 26.26 -41.71 -23.56
C SER A 188 26.17 -41.40 -22.06
N TYR A 189 27.27 -40.90 -21.50
CA TYR A 189 27.37 -40.53 -20.07
C TYR A 189 26.61 -39.24 -19.75
#